data_AF-A0A3D5DFE2-F1
#
_entry.id   AF-A0A3D5DFE2-F1
#
_cell.length_a   1.000
_cell.length_b   1.000
_cell.length_c   1.000
_cell.angle_alpha   90.00
_cell.angle_beta   90.00
_cell.angle_gamma   90.00
#
_symmetry.space_group_name_H-M   'P 1'
#
loop_
_entity.id
_entity.type
_entity.pdbx_description
1 polymer ?
#
loop_
_entity_poly.entity_id
_entity_poly.type
_entity_poly.pdbx_seq_one_letter_code
_entity_poly.pdbx_strand_id
1 'polypeptide(L)'
;MTNTALYESKITSLPLVQRGKVRDIYAVGDDHLLIVTTDRISAFDVVLSDPIPGKGAVLTATSNFWFERMISVIDNHLSDLKLDDVLPNEAERKQIEGRAIVVKKLQPLPIEAIVRGYLIGSGWKDYQRTGGVCGIALATGLRQAEQL
;
A
#
# COMPACT_ATOMS: atom_id res chain seq x y z
N MET A 1 14.76 8.35 21.06
CA MET A 1 14.76 9.27 19.91
C MET A 1 13.31 9.54 19.54
N THR A 2 12.86 10.79 19.57
CA THR A 2 11.54 11.17 19.10
C THR A 2 11.48 10.85 17.60
N ASN A 3 10.74 9.81 17.23
CA ASN A 3 10.58 9.43 15.82
C ASN A 3 9.68 10.48 15.17
N THR A 4 10.27 11.50 14.53
CA THR A 4 9.51 12.53 13.83
C THR A 4 8.73 11.87 12.70
N ALA A 5 7.41 12.08 12.66
CA ALA A 5 6.57 11.50 11.63
C ALA A 5 6.95 12.03 10.24
N LEU A 6 7.01 11.15 9.24
CA LEU A 6 7.20 11.53 7.85
C LEU A 6 5.84 11.80 7.22
N TYR A 7 5.44 13.07 7.14
CA TYR A 7 4.21 13.44 6.42
C TYR A 7 4.42 13.34 4.90
N GLU A 8 5.48 13.95 4.38
CA GLU A 8 5.89 13.89 2.97
C GLU A 8 7.39 13.67 2.88
N SER A 9 7.79 12.87 1.90
CA SER A 9 9.20 12.70 1.54
C SER A 9 9.70 13.88 0.71
N LYS A 10 10.95 14.26 0.95
CA LYS A 10 11.66 15.35 0.26
C LYS A 10 12.83 14.75 -0.51
N ILE A 11 12.52 14.10 -1.63
CA ILE A 11 13.53 13.57 -2.55
C ILE A 11 13.58 14.48 -3.77
N THR A 12 14.77 15.00 -4.06
CA THR A 12 15.06 15.94 -5.14
C THR A 12 15.87 15.32 -6.26
N SER A 13 16.58 14.23 -5.98
CA SER A 13 17.39 13.49 -6.96
C SER A 13 16.56 12.63 -7.93
N LEU A 14 15.28 12.37 -7.63
CA LEU A 14 14.38 11.57 -8.46
C LEU A 14 13.12 12.36 -8.85
N PRO A 15 12.59 12.17 -10.08
CA PRO A 15 11.34 12.81 -10.49
C PRO A 15 10.16 12.32 -9.65
N LEU A 16 9.41 13.23 -9.03
CA LEU A 16 8.15 12.90 -8.37
C LEU A 16 7.09 12.55 -9.42
N VAL A 17 6.51 11.35 -9.29
CA VAL A 17 5.43 10.88 -10.17
C VAL A 17 4.08 11.28 -9.60
N GLN A 18 3.83 10.94 -8.34
CA GLN A 18 2.58 11.26 -7.67
C GLN A 18 2.70 11.18 -6.14
N ARG A 19 1.81 11.90 -5.46
CA ARG A 19 1.52 11.69 -4.04
C ARG A 19 0.09 11.20 -3.91
N GLY A 20 -0.06 9.95 -3.48
CA GLY A 20 -1.36 9.40 -3.09
C GLY A 20 -1.69 9.75 -1.64
N LYS A 21 -2.79 9.17 -1.13
CA LYS A 21 -3.22 9.38 0.26
C LYS A 21 -2.12 9.08 1.28
N VAL A 22 -1.37 7.98 1.08
CA VAL A 22 -0.38 7.47 2.06
C VAL A 22 0.98 7.10 1.47
N ARG A 23 1.20 7.32 0.17
CA ARG A 23 2.45 6.99 -0.53
C ARG A 23 2.91 8.15 -1.40
N ASP A 24 4.21 8.39 -1.40
CA ASP A 24 4.88 9.25 -2.38
C ASP A 24 5.65 8.35 -3.34
N ILE A 25 5.52 8.59 -4.64
CA ILE A 25 6.08 7.71 -5.68
C ILE A 25 6.99 8.53 -6.58
N TYR A 26 8.21 8.04 -6.78
CA TYR A 26 9.24 8.65 -7.61
C TYR A 26 9.63 7.70 -8.74
N ALA A 27 10.01 8.25 -9.89
CA ALA A 27 10.53 7.49 -11.02
C ALA A 27 12.00 7.14 -10.80
N VAL A 28 12.38 5.90 -11.11
CA VAL A 28 13.76 5.43 -11.13
C VAL A 28 14.05 4.94 -12.55
N GLY A 29 14.60 5.83 -13.38
CA GLY A 29 14.67 5.60 -14.82
C GLY A 29 13.28 5.36 -15.43
N ASP A 30 13.23 4.56 -16.50
CA ASP A 30 11.98 4.30 -17.23
C ASP A 30 11.20 3.10 -16.70
N ASP A 31 11.90 2.14 -16.09
CA ASP A 31 11.39 0.80 -15.76
C ASP A 31 11.15 0.55 -14.28
N HIS A 32 11.50 1.49 -13.40
CA HIS A 32 11.38 1.31 -11.95
C HIS A 32 10.71 2.50 -11.26
N LEU A 33 10.17 2.24 -10.07
CA LEU A 33 9.61 3.23 -9.18
C LEU A 33 10.21 3.07 -7.78
N LEU A 34 10.45 4.18 -7.10
CA LEU A 34 10.67 4.23 -5.67
C LEU A 34 9.33 4.56 -5.00
N ILE A 35 8.80 3.64 -4.19
CA ILE A 35 7.57 3.85 -3.43
C ILE A 35 7.95 4.12 -1.98
N VAL A 36 7.61 5.30 -1.47
CA VAL A 36 7.78 5.70 -0.06
C VAL A 36 6.43 5.65 0.63
N THR A 37 6.29 4.80 1.65
CA THR A 37 5.09 4.75 2.49
C THR A 37 5.23 5.76 3.61
N THR A 38 4.35 6.77 3.65
CA THR A 38 4.40 7.86 4.63
C THR A 38 3.63 7.52 5.90
N ASP A 39 3.74 8.39 6.90
CA ASP A 39 3.01 8.29 8.16
C ASP A 39 1.60 8.91 8.06
N ARG A 40 1.22 9.46 6.90
CA ARG A 40 -0.15 9.94 6.61
C ARG A 40 -1.15 8.80 6.71
N ILE A 41 -2.32 9.11 7.26
CA ILE A 41 -3.47 8.21 7.36
C ILE A 41 -4.70 8.88 6.72
N SER A 42 -5.59 8.07 6.15
CA SER A 42 -6.85 8.56 5.58
C SER A 42 -8.04 7.83 6.14
N ALA A 43 -9.13 8.54 6.37
CA ALA A 43 -10.43 8.00 6.74
C ALA A 43 -11.52 8.71 5.92
N PHE A 44 -12.54 7.96 5.48
CA PHE A 44 -13.63 8.49 4.64
C PHE A 44 -13.12 9.28 3.42
N ASP A 45 -12.10 8.75 2.75
CA ASP A 45 -11.42 9.35 1.60
C ASP A 45 -10.69 10.68 1.83
N VAL A 46 -10.60 11.14 3.08
CA VAL A 46 -9.86 12.35 3.47
C VAL A 46 -8.54 11.98 4.15
N VAL A 47 -7.44 12.62 3.76
CA VAL A 47 -6.15 12.52 4.45
C VAL A 47 -6.18 13.39 5.70
N LEU A 48 -5.86 12.81 6.86
CA LEU A 48 -5.89 13.52 8.13
C LEU A 48 -4.65 14.44 8.28
N SER A 49 -4.78 15.51 9.07
CA SER A 49 -3.67 16.42 9.38
C SER A 49 -2.59 15.75 10.20
N ASP A 50 -2.99 14.88 11.14
CA ASP A 50 -2.11 14.31 12.14
C ASP A 50 -1.58 12.95 11.67
N PRO A 51 -0.28 12.82 11.37
CA PRO A 51 0.30 11.55 10.96
C PRO A 51 0.48 10.61 12.15
N ILE A 52 0.63 9.31 11.86
CA ILE A 52 0.93 8.29 12.87
C ILE A 52 2.42 7.92 12.76
N PRO A 53 3.29 8.40 13.66
CA PRO A 53 4.73 8.17 13.56
C PRO A 53 5.07 6.69 13.45
N GLY A 54 5.88 6.32 12.45
CA GLY A 54 6.34 4.95 12.24
C GLY A 54 5.36 4.02 11.52
N LYS A 55 4.13 4.47 11.21
CA LYS A 55 3.16 3.69 10.43
C LYS A 55 3.73 3.27 9.08
N GLY A 56 4.41 4.18 8.38
CA GLY A 56 4.99 3.88 7.07
C GLY A 56 5.96 2.71 7.09
N ALA A 57 6.79 2.63 8.13
CA ALA A 57 7.74 1.53 8.31
C ALA A 57 7.04 0.21 8.61
N VAL A 58 6.05 0.20 9.52
CA VAL A 58 5.28 -1.01 9.86
C VAL A 58 4.54 -1.57 8.65
N LEU A 59 3.91 -0.70 7.85
CA LEU A 59 3.18 -1.13 6.65
C LEU A 59 4.12 -1.65 5.54
N THR A 60 5.31 -1.06 5.43
CA THR A 60 6.33 -1.51 4.48
C THR A 60 6.86 -2.89 4.90
N ALA A 61 7.21 -3.08 6.17
CA ALA A 61 7.64 -4.38 6.70
C ALA A 61 6.56 -5.46 6.53
N THR A 62 5.29 -5.11 6.79
CA THR A 62 4.17 -6.02 6.60
C THR A 62 3.99 -6.42 5.13
N SER A 63 4.15 -5.47 4.20
CA SER A 63 4.08 -5.75 2.77
C SER A 63 5.20 -6.69 2.33
N ASN A 64 6.44 -6.43 2.76
CA ASN A 64 7.60 -7.25 2.45
C ASN A 64 7.46 -8.68 2.99
N PHE A 65 6.95 -8.84 4.22
CA PHE A 65 6.63 -10.16 4.78
C PHE A 65 5.68 -10.96 3.88
N TRP A 66 4.62 -10.33 3.36
CA TRP A 66 3.68 -11.01 2.47
C TRP A 66 4.26 -11.30 1.08
N PHE A 67 5.08 -10.40 0.53
CA PHE A 67 5.78 -10.66 -0.73
C PHE A 67 6.70 -11.87 -0.63
N GLU A 68 7.47 -11.97 0.45
CA GLU A 68 8.33 -13.13 0.72
C GLU A 68 7.50 -14.41 0.87
N ARG A 69 6.40 -14.34 1.61
CA ARG A 69 5.55 -15.51 1.87
C ARG A 69 4.84 -16.05 0.63
N MET A 70 4.59 -15.21 -0.36
CA MET A 70 3.81 -15.52 -1.56
C MET A 70 4.66 -15.76 -2.81
N ILE A 71 5.99 -15.65 -2.72
CA ILE A 71 6.89 -15.74 -3.88
C ILE A 71 6.79 -17.07 -4.64
N SER A 72 6.41 -18.16 -3.96
CA SER A 72 6.19 -19.47 -4.60
C SER A 72 4.83 -19.63 -5.27
N VAL A 73 3.91 -18.67 -5.06
CA VAL A 73 2.53 -18.70 -5.55
C VAL A 73 2.36 -17.74 -6.73
N ILE A 74 2.92 -16.53 -6.62
CA ILE A 74 2.80 -15.50 -7.66
C ILE A 74 4.00 -14.55 -7.64
N ASP A 75 4.44 -14.15 -8.82
CA ASP A 75 5.43 -13.08 -8.97
C ASP A 75 4.89 -11.76 -8.42
N ASN A 76 5.81 -10.91 -7.96
CA ASN A 76 5.49 -9.58 -7.47
C ASN A 76 6.39 -8.51 -8.10
N HIS A 77 6.09 -7.25 -7.82
CA HIS A 77 6.77 -6.12 -8.44
C HIS A 77 8.11 -5.74 -7.79
N LEU A 78 8.56 -6.42 -6.74
CA LEU A 78 9.84 -6.05 -6.09
C LEU A 78 10.98 -6.13 -7.11
N SER A 79 11.89 -5.16 -7.03
CA SER A 79 13.12 -5.13 -7.82
C SER A 79 14.30 -5.62 -6.97
N ASP A 80 15.34 -6.12 -7.62
CA ASP A 80 16.61 -6.47 -6.99
C ASP A 80 17.50 -5.25 -6.73
N LEU A 81 17.11 -4.06 -7.22
CA LEU A 81 17.80 -2.80 -6.98
C LEU A 81 17.71 -2.39 -5.50
N LYS A 82 18.85 -1.96 -4.95
CA LYS A 82 18.92 -1.45 -3.57
C LYS A 82 18.64 0.05 -3.55
N LEU A 83 18.25 0.55 -2.37
CA LEU A 83 18.04 1.99 -2.16
C LEU A 83 19.32 2.79 -2.45
N ASP A 84 20.48 2.27 -2.08
CA ASP A 84 21.78 2.92 -2.33
C ASP A 84 22.12 3.03 -3.83
N ASP A 85 21.61 2.10 -4.65
CA ASP A 85 21.82 2.11 -6.11
C ASP A 85 20.99 3.22 -6.79
N VAL A 86 19.80 3.51 -6.25
CA VAL A 86 18.83 4.43 -6.88
C VAL A 86 18.78 5.81 -6.22
N LEU A 87 19.26 5.94 -4.99
CA LEU A 87 19.19 7.16 -4.20
C LEU A 87 20.53 7.43 -3.53
N PRO A 88 21.56 7.93 -4.24
CA PRO A 88 22.93 8.04 -3.72
C PRO A 88 23.10 9.11 -2.62
N ASN A 89 22.15 10.04 -2.46
CA ASN A 89 22.17 11.02 -1.38
C ASN A 89 21.75 10.40 -0.04
N GLU A 90 22.69 10.34 0.92
CA GLU A 90 22.46 9.75 2.24
C GLU A 90 21.36 10.46 3.05
N ALA A 91 21.27 11.79 2.97
CA ALA A 91 20.23 12.55 3.67
C ALA A 91 18.83 12.24 3.13
N GLU A 92 18.71 12.00 1.82
CA GLU A 92 17.47 11.54 1.20
C GLU A 92 17.12 10.10 1.57
N ARG A 93 18.11 9.20 1.68
CA ARG A 93 17.89 7.82 2.17
C ARG A 93 17.45 7.78 3.62
N LYS A 94 18.09 8.57 4.49
CA LYS A 94 17.86 8.55 5.94
C LYS A 94 16.40 8.84 6.33
N GLN A 95 15.71 9.72 5.61
CA GLN A 95 14.30 10.04 5.90
C GLN A 95 13.32 8.91 5.53
N ILE A 96 13.69 8.03 4.60
CA ILE A 96 12.82 6.96 4.07
C ILE A 96 13.26 5.55 4.51
N GLU A 97 14.24 5.47 5.41
CA GLU A 97 14.76 4.21 5.91
C GLU A 97 13.62 3.35 6.51
N GLY A 98 13.61 2.07 6.13
CA GLY A 98 12.61 1.08 6.58
C GLY A 98 11.19 1.28 6.04
N ARG A 99 10.94 2.30 5.21
CA ARG A 99 9.58 2.64 4.71
C ARG A 99 9.50 2.86 3.20
N ALA A 100 10.53 2.46 2.46
CA ALA A 100 10.58 2.56 1.01
C ALA A 100 10.98 1.24 0.35
N ILE A 101 10.46 1.01 -0.86
CA ILE A 101 10.79 -0.12 -1.71
C ILE A 101 11.04 0.34 -3.14
N VAL A 102 11.97 -0.31 -3.83
CA VAL A 102 12.17 -0.16 -5.27
C VAL A 102 11.41 -1.27 -5.97
N VAL A 103 10.59 -0.90 -6.95
CA VAL A 103 9.71 -1.83 -7.65
C VAL A 103 9.85 -1.67 -9.16
N LYS A 104 9.59 -2.74 -9.90
CA LYS A 104 9.38 -2.71 -11.34
C LYS A 104 8.13 -1.89 -11.64
N LYS A 105 8.22 -1.01 -12.62
CA LYS A 105 7.08 -0.25 -13.14
C LYS A 105 6.24 -1.19 -14.00
N LEU A 106 5.00 -1.43 -13.57
CA LEU A 106 4.06 -2.32 -14.26
C LEU A 106 2.82 -1.53 -14.71
N GLN A 107 2.13 -2.05 -15.72
CA GLN A 107 0.81 -1.57 -16.11
C GLN A 107 -0.24 -2.22 -15.22
N PRO A 108 -0.93 -1.47 -14.33
CA PRO A 108 -1.97 -2.05 -13.49
C PRO A 108 -3.19 -2.46 -14.32
N LEU A 109 -3.81 -3.58 -13.94
CA LEU A 109 -5.16 -3.91 -14.42
C LEU A 109 -6.17 -2.94 -13.80
N PRO A 110 -7.16 -2.42 -14.55
CA PRO A 110 -8.13 -1.45 -14.03
C PRO A 110 -9.23 -2.13 -13.20
N ILE A 111 -8.85 -3.01 -12.27
CA ILE A 111 -9.74 -3.77 -11.39
C ILE A 111 -9.16 -3.86 -9.97
N GLU A 112 -10.04 -4.00 -8.98
CA GLU A 112 -9.65 -4.29 -7.59
C GLU A 112 -9.94 -5.76 -7.28
N ALA A 113 -8.89 -6.56 -7.05
CA ALA A 113 -9.01 -7.98 -6.75
C ALA A 113 -9.30 -8.20 -5.25
N ILE A 114 -10.58 -8.29 -4.90
CA ILE A 114 -11.04 -8.38 -3.50
C ILE A 114 -11.43 -9.82 -3.15
N VAL A 115 -10.84 -10.36 -2.09
CA VAL A 115 -11.24 -11.64 -1.47
C VAL A 115 -11.91 -11.36 -0.13
N ARG A 116 -13.00 -12.07 0.18
CA ARG A 116 -13.76 -11.93 1.44
C ARG A 116 -13.88 -13.29 2.11
N GLY A 117 -13.25 -13.45 3.27
CA GLY A 117 -13.47 -14.61 4.15
C GLY A 117 -14.60 -14.40 5.17
N TYR A 118 -15.08 -13.16 5.33
CA TYR A 118 -16.16 -12.80 6.23
C TYR A 118 -17.08 -11.74 5.59
N LEU A 119 -18.37 -11.83 5.89
CA LEU A 119 -19.40 -10.94 5.35
C LEU A 119 -19.51 -9.64 6.15
N ILE A 120 -18.77 -8.61 5.73
CA ILE A 120 -18.73 -7.31 6.40
C ILE A 120 -18.60 -6.15 5.39
N GLY A 121 -18.76 -4.91 5.88
CA GLY A 121 -18.53 -3.69 5.10
C GLY A 121 -19.50 -3.55 3.92
N SER A 122 -18.99 -3.19 2.74
CA SER A 122 -19.82 -3.04 1.53
C SER A 122 -20.50 -4.35 1.10
N GLY A 123 -19.88 -5.51 1.33
CA GLY A 123 -20.48 -6.80 1.04
C GLY A 123 -21.71 -7.07 1.91
N TRP A 124 -21.66 -6.76 3.20
CA TRP A 124 -22.82 -6.87 4.08
C TRP A 124 -23.98 -5.98 3.63
N LYS A 125 -23.70 -4.73 3.25
CA LYS A 125 -24.73 -3.81 2.73
C LYS A 125 -25.39 -4.34 1.45
N ASP A 126 -24.62 -4.96 0.56
CA ASP A 126 -25.15 -5.52 -0.68
C ASP A 126 -26.01 -6.76 -0.41
N TYR A 127 -25.57 -7.64 0.50
CA TYR A 127 -26.31 -8.82 0.91
C TYR A 127 -27.63 -8.47 1.59
N GLN A 128 -27.66 -7.46 2.48
CA GLN A 128 -28.91 -7.00 3.09
C GLN A 128 -29.93 -6.50 2.06
N ARG A 129 -29.47 -5.94 0.94
CA ARG A 129 -30.33 -5.40 -0.13
C ARG A 129 -30.76 -6.47 -1.13
N THR A 130 -29.90 -7.43 -1.45
CA THR A 130 -30.07 -8.31 -2.63
C THR A 130 -30.03 -9.80 -2.31
N GLY A 131 -29.59 -10.20 -1.12
CA GLY A 131 -29.27 -11.59 -0.79
C GLY A 131 -27.94 -12.08 -1.39
N GLY A 132 -27.18 -11.20 -2.05
CA GLY A 132 -25.89 -11.54 -2.66
C GLY A 132 -24.82 -10.46 -2.48
N VAL A 133 -23.61 -10.74 -2.96
CA VAL A 133 -22.46 -9.82 -2.95
C VAL A 133 -21.87 -9.76 -4.34
N CYS A 134 -21.78 -8.57 -4.91
CA CYS A 134 -21.25 -8.37 -6.26
C CYS A 134 -21.97 -9.23 -7.32
N GLY A 135 -23.29 -9.41 -7.16
CA GLY A 135 -24.12 -10.24 -8.04
C GLY A 135 -24.05 -11.76 -7.77
N ILE A 136 -23.24 -12.20 -6.79
CA ILE A 136 -23.14 -13.60 -6.39
C ILE A 136 -24.14 -13.87 -5.26
N ALA A 137 -25.11 -14.74 -5.49
CA ALA A 137 -26.08 -15.13 -4.47
C ALA A 137 -25.40 -15.86 -3.30
N LEU A 138 -25.80 -15.54 -2.07
CA LEU A 138 -25.32 -16.19 -0.85
C LEU A 138 -26.45 -16.95 -0.15
N ALA A 139 -26.07 -17.82 0.79
CA ALA A 139 -27.04 -18.49 1.65
C ALA A 139 -27.87 -17.47 2.44
N THR A 140 -29.16 -17.77 2.64
CA THR A 140 -30.04 -16.93 3.44
C THR A 140 -29.71 -17.00 4.92
N GLY A 141 -30.01 -15.93 5.66
CA GLY A 141 -29.88 -15.91 7.12
C GLY A 141 -28.47 -15.64 7.66
N LEU A 142 -27.48 -15.39 6.79
CA LEU A 142 -26.14 -14.96 7.22
C LEU A 142 -26.21 -13.69 8.07
N ARG A 143 -25.34 -13.62 9.08
CA ARG A 143 -25.22 -12.47 9.99
C ARG A 143 -24.01 -11.61 9.64
N GLN A 144 -24.00 -10.38 10.16
CA GLN A 144 -22.87 -9.48 10.00
C GLN A 144 -21.61 -10.08 10.63
N ALA A 145 -20.50 -10.03 9.89
CA ALA A 145 -19.21 -10.63 10.25
C ALA A 145 -19.20 -12.17 10.36
N GLU A 146 -20.19 -12.85 9.78
CA GLU A 146 -20.17 -14.31 9.63
C GLU A 146 -19.16 -14.75 8.57
N GLN A 147 -18.56 -15.92 8.77
CA GLN A 147 -17.58 -16.50 7.83
C GLN A 147 -18.27 -16.93 6.53
N LEU A 148 -17.58 -16.73 5.40
CA LEU A 148 -18.00 -17.15 4.05
C LEU A 148 -17.24 -18.40 3.60
#